data_AF-A0A961PAF2-F1
#
_entry.id   AF-A0A961PAF2-F1
#
_cell.length_a   1.000
_cell.length_b   1.000
_cell.length_c   1.000
_cell.angle_alpha   90.00
_cell.angle_beta   90.00
_cell.angle_gamma   90.00
#
_symmetry.space_group_name_H-M   'P 1'
#
loop_
_entity.id
_entity.type
_entity.pdbx_description
1 polymer ?
#
loop_
_entity_poly.entity_id
_entity_poly.type
_entity_poly.pdbx_seq_one_letter_code
_entity_poly.pdbx_strand_id
1 'polypeptide(L)'
;MRLRASFKTRKTRVRTGVSCLLAAAALSGCVNLNDYGTVAPYHRESPMKIPVALPVTAPAISNQFLEVSRDGDKGHLGLDIAAPVGTPVLAAAAGRVYLSYHEPMYGNRIILDHGLGTDGRRSFTVYKHLDTRVVADGTPVTRGQQIGTLGETGLLSSYPHLHFEVMREKAPGRRVLGGANWWQGMMQEDPNLFWAAGPGRPTCANTGPVVTGGQGMLPITYPAACRG
;
A
#
# COMPACT_ATOMS: atom_id res chain seq x y z
N MET A 1 -27.73 69.25 49.45
CA MET A 1 -26.44 69.92 49.77
C MET A 1 -25.29 69.05 49.28
N ARG A 2 -24.60 69.50 48.22
CA ARG A 2 -23.24 69.21 47.73
C ARG A 2 -22.60 67.79 47.86
N LEU A 3 -22.30 67.22 46.68
CA LEU A 3 -21.02 66.66 46.19
C LEU A 3 -20.18 65.74 47.12
N ARG A 4 -19.76 64.58 46.60
CA ARG A 4 -18.39 64.33 46.05
C ARG A 4 -18.19 62.84 45.75
N ALA A 5 -17.67 62.56 44.55
CA ALA A 5 -17.12 61.27 44.17
C ALA A 5 -15.79 61.00 44.90
N SER A 6 -15.49 59.74 45.19
CA SER A 6 -14.13 59.28 45.53
C SER A 6 -13.87 57.92 44.89
N PHE A 7 -13.07 57.94 43.83
CA PHE A 7 -12.48 56.77 43.20
C PHE A 7 -11.34 56.25 44.09
N LYS A 8 -11.35 54.94 44.41
CA LYS A 8 -10.22 54.25 45.03
C LYS A 8 -9.86 53.04 44.16
N THR A 9 -8.75 53.17 43.45
CA THR A 9 -8.15 52.13 42.61
C THR A 9 -7.53 51.04 43.50
N ARG A 10 -8.00 49.79 43.37
CA ARG A 10 -7.30 48.62 43.94
C ARG A 10 -6.57 47.88 42.83
N LYS A 11 -5.24 47.82 42.96
CA LYS A 11 -4.32 47.05 42.12
C LYS A 11 -4.62 45.55 42.26
N THR A 12 -5.00 44.91 41.17
CA THR A 12 -5.07 43.45 41.03
C THR A 12 -3.67 42.86 40.94
N ARG A 13 -3.29 41.99 41.87
CA ARG A 13 -2.07 41.18 41.81
C ARG A 13 -2.48 39.76 41.40
N VAL A 14 -2.40 39.44 40.12
CA VAL A 14 -2.63 38.08 39.61
C VAL A 14 -1.30 37.32 39.72
N ARG A 15 -1.33 36.18 40.41
CA ARG A 15 -0.21 35.24 40.55
C ARG A 15 0.14 34.67 39.17
N THR A 16 1.41 34.80 38.79
CA THR A 16 2.01 34.11 37.65
C THR A 16 2.07 32.61 37.93
N GLY A 17 1.14 31.86 37.37
CA GLY A 17 1.26 30.41 37.24
C GLY A 17 2.18 30.09 36.07
N VAL A 18 3.31 29.44 36.37
CA VAL A 18 4.19 28.85 35.36
C VAL A 18 3.43 27.68 34.74
N SER A 19 2.82 27.91 33.58
CA SER A 19 2.24 26.85 32.78
C SER A 19 3.36 26.22 31.98
N CYS A 20 3.82 25.05 32.44
CA CYS A 20 4.72 24.17 31.70
C CYS A 20 3.93 23.62 30.51
N LEU A 21 3.98 24.33 29.37
CA LEU A 21 3.50 23.80 28.11
C LEU A 21 4.43 22.68 27.69
N LEU A 22 4.03 21.45 28.00
CA LEU A 22 4.53 20.25 27.35
C LEU A 22 4.29 20.43 25.85
N ALA A 23 5.34 20.78 25.11
CA ALA A 23 5.35 20.67 23.67
C ALA A 23 5.28 19.18 23.32
N ALA A 24 4.06 18.67 23.14
CA ALA A 24 3.84 17.43 22.44
C ALA A 24 4.17 17.67 20.98
N ALA A 25 5.46 17.57 20.63
CA ALA A 25 5.88 17.38 19.25
C ALA A 25 5.42 15.99 18.83
N ALA A 26 4.16 15.88 18.40
CA ALA A 26 3.71 14.72 17.66
C ALA A 26 4.46 14.74 16.33
N LEU A 27 5.56 13.98 16.25
CA LEU A 27 6.12 13.54 14.98
C LEU A 27 5.14 12.54 14.35
N SER A 28 3.94 13.01 14.00
CA SER A 28 3.15 12.34 12.98
C SER A 28 3.84 12.66 11.67
N GLY A 29 4.65 11.72 11.20
CA GLY A 29 4.95 11.64 9.79
C GLY A 29 3.64 11.35 9.07
N CYS A 30 2.83 12.38 8.85
CA CYS A 30 1.64 12.29 8.02
C CYS A 30 2.17 12.02 6.61
N VAL A 31 2.00 10.79 6.13
CA VAL A 31 2.11 10.54 4.70
C VAL A 31 1.05 11.42 4.05
N ASN A 32 1.48 12.41 3.28
CA ASN A 32 0.52 13.21 2.54
C ASN A 32 0.00 12.32 1.42
N LEU A 33 -1.32 12.14 1.32
CA LEU A 33 -1.93 11.34 0.25
C LEU A 33 -1.59 11.88 -1.15
N ASN A 34 -1.01 13.07 -1.24
CA ASN A 34 -0.52 13.67 -2.48
C ASN A 34 1.00 13.54 -2.69
N ASP A 35 1.70 12.74 -1.88
CA ASP A 35 3.13 12.46 -2.03
C ASP A 35 3.37 11.48 -3.18
N TYR A 36 4.35 11.81 -4.03
CA TYR A 36 4.70 11.07 -5.22
C TYR A 36 6.22 10.90 -5.28
N GLY A 37 6.69 9.78 -5.83
CA GLY A 37 8.12 9.48 -5.95
C GLY A 37 8.83 9.16 -4.64
N THR A 38 8.13 9.11 -3.51
CA THR A 38 8.70 8.74 -2.21
C THR A 38 8.42 7.28 -1.87
N VAL A 39 9.34 6.70 -1.12
CA VAL A 39 9.26 5.30 -0.69
C VAL A 39 9.62 5.23 0.79
N ALA A 40 8.72 4.68 1.60
CA ALA A 40 8.97 4.39 2.99
C ALA A 40 10.14 3.39 3.14
N PRO A 41 10.97 3.53 4.19
CA PRO A 41 12.00 2.55 4.47
C PRO A 41 11.37 1.19 4.81
N TYR A 42 12.07 0.11 4.51
CA TYR A 42 11.69 -1.21 5.00
C TYR A 42 11.68 -1.24 6.52
N HIS A 43 10.82 -2.09 7.07
CA HIS A 43 10.86 -2.39 8.50
C HIS A 43 12.25 -2.89 8.90
N ARG A 44 12.69 -2.58 10.12
CA ARG A 44 14.02 -2.95 10.60
C ARG A 44 14.27 -4.45 10.54
N GLU A 45 13.22 -5.24 10.76
CA GLU A 45 13.21 -6.71 10.79
C GLU A 45 13.02 -7.35 9.40
N SER A 46 12.81 -6.55 8.34
CA SER A 46 12.71 -7.10 6.99
C SER A 46 14.03 -7.82 6.63
N PRO A 47 13.99 -9.13 6.31
CA PRO A 47 15.20 -9.94 6.09
C PRO A 47 15.92 -9.56 4.80
N MET A 48 15.20 -8.99 3.84
CA MET A 48 15.72 -8.46 2.59
C MET A 48 15.27 -7.00 2.46
N LYS A 49 16.18 -6.12 2.03
CA LYS A 49 15.91 -4.71 1.76
C LYS A 49 16.30 -4.43 0.32
N ILE A 50 15.30 -4.25 -0.54
CA ILE A 50 15.52 -3.96 -1.96
C ILE A 50 15.51 -2.44 -2.12
N PRO A 51 16.59 -1.81 -2.61
CA PRO A 51 16.55 -0.39 -2.94
C PRO A 51 15.48 -0.12 -3.99
N VAL A 52 14.51 0.74 -3.69
CA VAL A 52 13.42 1.06 -4.61
C VAL A 52 13.61 2.47 -5.17
N ALA A 53 13.62 2.58 -6.50
CA ALA A 53 13.65 3.85 -7.22
C ALA A 53 12.30 4.09 -7.90
N LEU A 54 11.43 4.84 -7.24
CA LEU A 54 10.08 5.12 -7.71
C LEU A 54 10.07 6.28 -8.72
N PRO A 55 9.30 6.21 -9.82
CA PRO A 55 9.08 7.36 -10.69
C PRO A 55 8.51 8.54 -9.90
N VAL A 56 8.96 9.76 -10.18
CA VAL A 56 8.46 10.98 -9.50
C VAL A 56 6.98 11.26 -9.75
N THR A 57 6.40 10.60 -10.76
CA THR A 57 4.98 10.66 -11.10
C THR A 57 4.16 9.51 -10.52
N ALA A 58 4.76 8.55 -9.81
CA ALA A 58 4.02 7.47 -9.16
C ALA A 58 3.64 7.85 -7.71
N PRO A 59 2.42 7.52 -7.25
CA PRO A 59 2.02 7.72 -5.85
C PRO A 59 2.97 7.00 -4.88
N ALA A 60 3.19 7.58 -3.70
CA ALA A 60 4.16 7.08 -2.72
C ALA A 60 3.88 5.64 -2.25
N ILE A 61 4.94 4.87 -2.03
CA ILE A 61 4.87 3.63 -1.23
C ILE A 61 4.98 4.05 0.23
N SER A 62 3.87 4.00 0.97
CA SER A 62 3.79 4.41 2.38
C SER A 62 4.22 3.31 3.34
N ASN A 63 4.16 2.04 2.92
CA ASN A 63 4.58 0.91 3.74
C ASN A 63 5.12 -0.23 2.87
N GLN A 64 6.24 -0.80 3.30
CA GLN A 64 6.98 -1.85 2.58
C GLN A 64 6.58 -3.24 3.05
N PHE A 65 6.89 -4.24 2.23
CA PHE A 65 6.70 -5.64 2.58
C PHE A 65 7.51 -6.03 3.84
N LEU A 66 6.86 -6.85 4.68
CA LEU A 66 7.47 -7.50 5.83
C LEU A 66 6.96 -8.95 5.89
N GLU A 67 7.87 -9.90 5.75
CA GLU A 67 7.55 -11.33 5.88
C GLU A 67 7.00 -11.63 7.28
N VAL A 68 6.08 -12.59 7.39
CA VAL A 68 5.60 -13.09 8.68
C VAL A 68 6.79 -13.66 9.46
N SER A 69 6.98 -13.22 10.70
CA SER A 69 8.09 -13.71 11.52
C SER A 69 7.94 -15.20 11.82
N ARG A 70 9.05 -15.87 12.14
CA ARG A 70 9.02 -17.29 12.55
C ARG A 70 8.21 -17.52 13.83
N ASP A 71 8.11 -16.49 14.66
CA ASP A 71 7.41 -16.50 15.94
C ASP A 71 5.92 -16.17 15.80
N GLY A 72 5.45 -15.91 14.57
CA GLY A 72 4.04 -15.69 14.24
C GLY A 72 3.60 -14.23 14.31
N ASP A 73 4.54 -13.27 14.39
CA ASP A 73 4.19 -11.86 14.32
C ASP A 73 3.62 -11.51 12.94
N LYS A 74 2.59 -10.66 12.94
CA LYS A 74 1.89 -10.25 11.73
C LYS A 74 2.84 -9.42 10.85
N GLY A 75 3.25 -10.02 9.72
CA GLY A 75 3.96 -9.30 8.66
C GLY A 75 3.04 -8.33 7.90
N HIS A 76 3.64 -7.57 7.00
CA HIS A 76 2.94 -6.73 6.03
C HIS A 76 3.09 -7.37 4.64
N LEU A 77 2.05 -8.05 4.17
CA LEU A 77 2.15 -9.03 3.08
C LEU A 77 2.08 -8.43 1.66
N GLY A 78 2.35 -7.13 1.55
CA GLY A 78 2.28 -6.39 0.31
C GLY A 78 2.95 -5.02 0.43
N LEU A 79 2.55 -4.12 -0.46
CA LEU A 79 2.90 -2.70 -0.41
C LEU A 79 1.64 -1.89 -0.14
N ASP A 80 1.75 -0.87 0.70
CA ASP A 80 0.72 0.17 0.80
C ASP A 80 1.14 1.33 -0.09
N ILE A 81 0.26 1.70 -1.01
CA ILE A 81 0.45 2.79 -1.96
C ILE A 81 -0.55 3.89 -1.61
N ALA A 82 -0.05 5.02 -1.12
CA ALA A 82 -0.86 6.13 -0.66
C ALA A 82 -1.22 7.05 -1.83
N ALA A 83 -2.52 7.27 -2.05
CA ALA A 83 -3.03 8.26 -3.00
C ALA A 83 -4.43 8.71 -2.56
N PRO A 84 -5.02 9.78 -3.15
CA PRO A 84 -6.39 10.16 -2.83
C PRO A 84 -7.39 9.07 -3.25
N VAL A 85 -8.48 8.92 -2.49
CA VAL A 85 -9.62 8.07 -2.87
C VAL A 85 -10.08 8.42 -4.28
N GLY A 86 -10.41 7.41 -5.08
CA GLY A 86 -10.79 7.57 -6.48
C GLY A 86 -9.62 7.49 -7.46
N THR A 87 -8.37 7.46 -6.98
CA THR A 87 -7.20 7.26 -7.86
C THR A 87 -7.36 5.95 -8.65
N PRO A 88 -7.20 5.95 -9.98
CA PRO A 88 -7.37 4.73 -10.77
C PRO A 88 -6.39 3.63 -10.35
N VAL A 89 -6.93 2.43 -10.11
CA VAL A 89 -6.16 1.21 -9.83
C VAL A 89 -6.11 0.35 -11.09
N LEU A 90 -4.90 -0.04 -11.46
CA LEU A 90 -4.57 -0.68 -12.73
C LEU A 90 -4.13 -2.12 -12.51
N ALA A 91 -4.51 -3.01 -13.44
CA ALA A 91 -3.98 -4.37 -13.49
C ALA A 91 -2.46 -4.31 -13.70
N ALA A 92 -1.71 -4.83 -12.73
CA ALA A 92 -0.25 -4.75 -12.69
C ALA A 92 0.38 -5.64 -13.77
N ALA A 93 -0.33 -6.67 -14.19
CA ALA A 93 0.00 -7.55 -15.31
C ALA A 93 -1.30 -8.04 -15.96
N ALA A 94 -1.21 -8.56 -17.19
CA ALA A 94 -2.34 -9.19 -17.85
C ALA A 94 -2.76 -10.48 -17.12
N GLY A 95 -4.04 -10.82 -17.14
CA GLY A 95 -4.55 -11.98 -16.43
C GLY A 95 -6.06 -12.12 -16.56
N ARG A 96 -6.65 -12.89 -15.65
CA ARG A 96 -8.09 -13.06 -15.50
C ARG A 96 -8.50 -12.76 -14.07
N VAL A 97 -9.61 -12.04 -13.89
CA VAL A 97 -10.19 -11.80 -12.57
C VAL A 97 -10.58 -13.16 -11.97
N TYR A 98 -9.89 -13.54 -10.89
CA TYR A 98 -10.23 -14.75 -10.15
C TYR A 98 -11.43 -14.46 -9.23
N LEU A 99 -11.37 -13.36 -8.48
CA LEU A 99 -12.45 -12.89 -7.61
C LEU A 99 -12.48 -11.36 -7.57
N SER A 100 -13.69 -10.79 -7.55
CA SER A 100 -13.99 -9.37 -7.37
C SER A 100 -15.16 -9.24 -6.39
N TYR A 101 -14.84 -8.96 -5.12
CA TYR A 101 -15.81 -9.08 -4.04
C TYR A 101 -15.52 -8.12 -2.89
N HIS A 102 -16.49 -7.98 -2.00
CA HIS A 102 -16.35 -7.23 -0.75
C HIS A 102 -16.32 -8.20 0.41
N GLU A 103 -15.46 -7.95 1.40
CA GLU A 103 -15.60 -8.54 2.72
C GLU A 103 -15.19 -7.55 3.82
N PRO A 104 -15.67 -7.72 5.08
CA PRO A 104 -15.55 -6.69 6.11
C PRO A 104 -14.13 -6.24 6.46
N MET A 105 -13.12 -7.11 6.36
CA MET A 105 -11.77 -6.86 6.88
C MET A 105 -10.89 -6.08 5.89
N TYR A 106 -10.84 -6.52 4.64
CA TYR A 106 -10.06 -5.92 3.54
C TYR A 106 -10.89 -5.02 2.62
N GLY A 107 -12.21 -4.96 2.83
CA GLY A 107 -13.12 -4.11 2.07
C GLY A 107 -13.35 -4.63 0.66
N ASN A 108 -13.40 -3.71 -0.30
CA ASN A 108 -13.50 -4.08 -1.70
C ASN A 108 -12.16 -4.61 -2.21
N ARG A 109 -12.18 -5.83 -2.75
CA ARG A 109 -11.01 -6.57 -3.14
C ARG A 109 -11.14 -7.13 -4.56
N ILE A 110 -10.04 -7.08 -5.30
CA ILE A 110 -9.88 -7.78 -6.59
C ILE A 110 -8.66 -8.68 -6.49
N ILE A 111 -8.77 -9.86 -7.11
CA ILE A 111 -7.69 -10.80 -7.25
C ILE A 111 -7.56 -11.18 -8.72
N LEU A 112 -6.37 -11.05 -9.27
CA LEU A 112 -6.06 -11.45 -10.64
C LEU A 112 -5.21 -12.72 -10.63
N ASP A 113 -5.61 -13.70 -11.43
CA ASP A 113 -4.79 -14.85 -11.80
C ASP A 113 -4.02 -14.54 -13.08
N HIS A 114 -2.70 -14.72 -13.03
CA HIS A 114 -1.81 -14.47 -14.15
C HIS A 114 -1.31 -15.76 -14.82
N GLY A 115 -1.80 -16.92 -14.39
CA GLY A 115 -1.38 -18.22 -14.91
C GLY A 115 0.02 -18.62 -14.44
N LEU A 116 0.62 -19.56 -15.18
CA LEU A 116 1.92 -20.14 -14.87
C LEU A 116 3.06 -19.25 -15.37
N GLY A 117 4.02 -18.95 -14.49
CA GLY A 117 5.30 -18.36 -14.88
C GLY A 117 6.20 -19.36 -15.59
N THR A 118 7.34 -18.90 -16.11
CA THR A 118 8.30 -19.80 -16.80
C THR A 118 9.04 -20.73 -15.83
N ASP A 119 8.94 -20.50 -14.52
CA ASP A 119 9.37 -21.43 -13.48
C ASP A 119 8.29 -22.46 -13.09
N GLY A 120 7.17 -22.50 -13.82
CA GLY A 120 6.08 -23.44 -13.60
C GLY A 120 5.20 -23.14 -12.39
N ARG A 121 5.39 -22.00 -11.71
CA ARG A 121 4.58 -21.62 -10.54
C ARG A 121 3.50 -20.61 -10.93
N ARG A 122 2.26 -20.87 -10.50
CA ARG A 122 1.14 -19.95 -10.71
C ARG A 122 1.29 -18.69 -9.86
N SER A 123 0.89 -17.54 -10.40
CA SER A 123 1.04 -16.24 -9.73
C SER A 123 -0.24 -15.42 -9.76
N PHE A 124 -0.48 -14.65 -8.71
CA PHE A 124 -1.66 -13.81 -8.53
C PHE A 124 -1.24 -12.43 -8.02
N THR A 125 -2.05 -11.43 -8.31
CA THR A 125 -1.99 -10.13 -7.64
C THR A 125 -3.27 -9.86 -6.88
N VAL A 126 -3.14 -9.13 -5.78
CA VAL A 126 -4.27 -8.76 -4.91
C VAL A 126 -4.32 -7.26 -4.76
N TYR A 127 -5.53 -6.71 -4.84
CA TYR A 127 -5.84 -5.30 -4.69
C TYR A 127 -6.90 -5.17 -3.60
N LYS A 128 -6.59 -4.53 -2.48
CA LYS A 128 -7.50 -4.37 -1.33
C LYS A 128 -7.81 -2.91 -1.06
N HIS A 129 -8.75 -2.68 -0.16
CA HIS A 129 -9.19 -1.35 0.30
C HIS A 129 -9.73 -0.48 -0.83
N LEU A 130 -10.22 -1.07 -1.92
CA LEU A 130 -10.70 -0.33 -3.08
C LEU A 130 -11.95 0.49 -2.74
N ASP A 131 -12.15 1.62 -3.41
CA ASP A 131 -13.40 2.37 -3.34
C ASP A 131 -14.42 1.74 -4.30
N THR A 132 -14.03 1.51 -5.55
CA THR A 132 -14.86 0.81 -6.54
C THR A 132 -14.14 -0.38 -7.17
N ARG A 133 -14.92 -1.38 -7.59
CA ARG A 133 -14.48 -2.48 -8.47
C ARG A 133 -15.23 -2.34 -9.80
N VAL A 134 -14.51 -2.25 -10.91
CA VAL A 134 -15.12 -2.08 -12.25
C VAL A 134 -14.98 -3.31 -13.15
N VAL A 135 -14.50 -4.42 -12.59
CA VAL A 135 -14.39 -5.72 -13.26
C VAL A 135 -15.04 -6.82 -12.43
N ALA A 136 -15.60 -7.83 -13.10
CA ALA A 136 -16.28 -8.98 -12.50
C ALA A 136 -15.47 -10.27 -12.64
N ASP A 137 -15.82 -11.29 -11.86
CA ASP A 137 -15.21 -12.63 -11.91
C ASP A 137 -15.13 -13.19 -13.33
N GLY A 138 -14.01 -13.83 -13.65
CA GLY A 138 -13.76 -14.40 -14.97
C GLY A 138 -13.40 -13.38 -16.05
N THR A 139 -13.45 -12.06 -15.79
CA THR A 139 -13.10 -11.03 -16.80
C THR A 139 -11.62 -11.10 -17.18
N PRO A 140 -11.25 -11.21 -18.48
CA PRO A 140 -9.86 -11.04 -18.89
C PRO A 140 -9.45 -9.57 -18.80
N VAL A 141 -8.23 -9.31 -18.35
CA VAL A 141 -7.67 -7.95 -18.22
C VAL A 141 -6.29 -7.87 -18.84
N THR A 142 -5.96 -6.73 -19.45
CA THR A 142 -4.61 -6.44 -19.93
C THR A 142 -3.82 -5.64 -18.90
N ARG A 143 -2.49 -5.69 -18.98
CA ARG A 143 -1.62 -4.86 -18.14
C ARG A 143 -1.96 -3.38 -18.35
N GLY A 144 -2.12 -2.64 -17.25
CA GLY A 144 -2.47 -1.22 -17.26
C GLY A 144 -3.96 -0.93 -17.43
N GLN A 145 -4.79 -1.94 -17.66
CA GLN A 145 -6.24 -1.77 -17.67
C GLN A 145 -6.74 -1.36 -16.29
N GLN A 146 -7.58 -0.34 -16.21
CA GLN A 146 -8.22 0.04 -14.95
C GLN A 146 -9.18 -1.07 -14.50
N ILE A 147 -9.04 -1.48 -13.24
CA ILE A 147 -9.84 -2.54 -12.60
C ILE A 147 -10.67 -2.03 -11.42
N GLY A 148 -10.36 -0.83 -10.92
CA GLY A 148 -11.10 -0.18 -9.85
C GLY A 148 -10.57 1.21 -9.54
N THR A 149 -10.91 1.68 -8.34
CA THR A 149 -10.36 2.91 -7.77
C THR A 149 -9.84 2.64 -6.35
N LEU A 150 -8.78 3.34 -5.97
CA LEU A 150 -8.22 3.30 -4.63
C LEU A 150 -9.22 3.88 -3.63
N GLY A 151 -9.30 3.28 -2.44
CA GLY A 151 -10.21 3.73 -1.39
C GLY A 151 -9.64 3.59 0.00
N GLU A 152 -10.55 3.43 0.94
CA GLU A 152 -10.30 3.23 2.38
C GLU A 152 -11.31 2.21 2.94
N THR A 153 -11.75 1.25 2.13
CA THR A 153 -12.77 0.29 2.57
C THR A 153 -12.17 -0.83 3.41
N GLY A 154 -12.96 -1.39 4.33
CA GLY A 154 -12.56 -2.51 5.19
C GLY A 154 -11.91 -2.06 6.51
N LEU A 155 -12.06 -2.89 7.54
CA LEU A 155 -11.66 -2.57 8.92
C LEU A 155 -10.15 -2.45 9.14
N LEU A 156 -9.32 -3.04 8.28
CA LEU A 156 -7.86 -2.92 8.36
C LEU A 156 -7.31 -1.68 7.66
N SER A 157 -8.15 -0.93 6.94
CA SER A 157 -7.74 0.33 6.35
C SER A 157 -7.80 1.44 7.39
N SER A 158 -6.68 2.11 7.63
CA SER A 158 -6.59 3.22 8.59
C SER A 158 -6.37 4.60 7.94
N TYR A 159 -6.23 4.64 6.62
CA TYR A 159 -6.10 5.83 5.78
C TYR A 159 -6.32 5.44 4.30
N PRO A 160 -6.58 6.37 3.37
CA PRO A 160 -6.69 6.05 1.95
C PRO A 160 -5.41 5.46 1.36
N HIS A 161 -5.45 4.19 0.95
CA HIS A 161 -4.35 3.51 0.26
C HIS A 161 -4.82 2.31 -0.54
N LEU A 162 -4.00 1.91 -1.50
CA LEU A 162 -4.08 0.59 -2.12
C LEU A 162 -3.11 -0.33 -1.40
N HIS A 163 -3.62 -1.41 -0.80
CA HIS A 163 -2.77 -2.53 -0.38
C HIS A 163 -2.65 -3.52 -1.53
N PHE A 164 -1.42 -3.68 -2.03
CA PHE A 164 -1.08 -4.46 -3.21
C PHE A 164 -0.17 -5.64 -2.87
N GLU A 165 -0.62 -6.86 -3.20
CA GLU A 165 0.14 -8.08 -2.94
C GLU A 165 0.52 -8.79 -4.24
N VAL A 166 1.66 -9.47 -4.21
CA VAL A 166 2.02 -10.53 -5.16
C VAL A 166 2.00 -11.85 -4.41
N MET A 167 1.29 -12.83 -4.96
CA MET A 167 1.25 -14.20 -4.44
C MET A 167 1.73 -15.18 -5.48
N ARG A 168 2.45 -16.21 -5.06
CA ARG A 168 2.92 -17.29 -5.93
C ARG A 168 2.76 -18.63 -5.27
N GLU A 169 2.46 -19.66 -6.05
CA GLU A 169 2.51 -21.03 -5.56
C GLU A 169 3.84 -21.27 -4.87
N LYS A 170 3.85 -22.00 -3.77
CA LYS A 170 5.06 -22.30 -3.02
C LYS A 170 6.12 -22.97 -3.91
N ALA A 171 7.37 -22.50 -3.84
CA ALA A 171 8.50 -23.18 -4.49
C ALA A 171 8.71 -24.60 -3.91
N PRO A 172 9.11 -25.60 -4.73
CA PRO A 172 9.45 -26.92 -4.25
C PRO A 172 10.45 -26.86 -3.08
N GLY A 173 10.17 -27.57 -1.99
CA GLY A 173 11.05 -27.65 -0.82
C GLY A 173 11.07 -26.42 0.11
N ARG A 174 10.41 -25.29 -0.22
CA ARG A 174 10.31 -24.15 0.73
C ARG A 174 9.59 -24.62 2.01
N ARG A 175 9.91 -24.07 3.18
CA ARG A 175 9.09 -24.30 4.39
C ARG A 175 7.99 -23.26 4.45
N VAL A 176 6.75 -23.68 4.70
CA VAL A 176 5.65 -22.74 4.95
C VAL A 176 5.69 -22.37 6.42
N LEU A 177 5.85 -21.08 6.72
CA LEU A 177 5.67 -20.54 8.06
C LEU A 177 4.18 -20.22 8.24
N GLY A 178 3.63 -20.46 9.44
CA GLY A 178 2.21 -20.24 9.72
C GLY A 178 1.80 -18.81 9.37
N GLY A 179 0.68 -18.65 8.65
CA GLY A 179 0.17 -17.34 8.20
C GLY A 179 0.55 -16.94 6.77
N ALA A 180 1.61 -17.54 6.18
CA ALA A 180 2.05 -17.23 4.82
C ALA A 180 1.42 -18.10 3.72
N ASN A 181 0.33 -18.81 4.02
CA ASN A 181 -0.34 -19.76 3.11
C ASN A 181 -1.87 -19.74 3.19
N TRP A 182 -2.44 -18.65 3.71
CA TRP A 182 -3.87 -18.55 4.02
C TRP A 182 -4.77 -18.79 2.80
N TRP A 183 -4.22 -18.76 1.59
CA TRP A 183 -4.91 -19.17 0.38
C TRP A 183 -4.18 -20.32 -0.34
N GLN A 184 -4.64 -21.56 -0.11
CA GLN A 184 -4.42 -22.74 -0.98
C GLN A 184 -2.95 -23.06 -1.35
N GLY A 185 -1.97 -22.77 -0.49
CA GLY A 185 -0.55 -23.05 -0.78
C GLY A 185 0.16 -21.96 -1.59
N MET A 186 -0.47 -20.80 -1.73
CA MET A 186 0.12 -19.58 -2.26
C MET A 186 0.89 -18.85 -1.16
N MET A 187 2.11 -18.42 -1.48
CA MET A 187 2.98 -17.62 -0.63
C MET A 187 2.93 -16.15 -1.07
N GLN A 188 2.78 -15.22 -0.13
CA GLN A 188 3.02 -13.81 -0.42
C GLN A 188 4.51 -13.58 -0.61
N GLU A 189 4.85 -12.81 -1.64
CA GLU A 189 6.21 -12.46 -2.00
C GLU A 189 6.32 -10.93 -2.02
N ASP A 190 7.52 -10.40 -1.74
CA ASP A 190 7.77 -8.96 -1.83
C ASP A 190 7.52 -8.46 -3.27
N PRO A 191 6.53 -7.58 -3.52
CA PRO A 191 6.26 -7.09 -4.87
C PRO A 191 7.46 -6.40 -5.51
N ASN A 192 8.41 -5.88 -4.72
CA ASN A 192 9.60 -5.23 -5.23
C ASN A 192 10.57 -6.16 -5.98
N LEU A 193 10.38 -7.48 -5.89
CA LEU A 193 11.13 -8.42 -6.71
C LEU A 193 10.64 -8.46 -8.17
N PHE A 194 9.37 -8.12 -8.43
CA PHE A 194 8.66 -8.50 -9.65
C PHE A 194 8.50 -7.39 -10.69
N TRP A 195 9.03 -6.20 -10.44
CA TRP A 195 8.86 -5.09 -11.38
C TRP A 195 9.43 -5.40 -12.77
N ALA A 196 8.70 -4.99 -13.81
CA ALA A 196 9.07 -5.26 -15.20
C ALA A 196 10.44 -4.69 -15.63
N ALA A 197 10.93 -3.63 -14.96
CA ALA A 197 12.26 -3.06 -15.21
C ALA A 197 13.36 -3.62 -14.29
N GLY A 198 13.06 -4.68 -13.53
CA GLY A 198 13.93 -5.36 -12.59
C GLY A 198 13.64 -5.04 -11.12
N PRO A 199 14.19 -5.82 -10.17
CA PRO A 199 13.93 -5.63 -8.74
C PRO A 199 14.17 -4.19 -8.27
N GLY A 200 13.23 -3.64 -7.50
CA GLY A 200 13.27 -2.26 -7.00
C GLY A 200 13.03 -1.16 -8.04
N ARG A 201 12.64 -1.50 -9.29
CA ARG A 201 12.48 -0.53 -10.38
C ARG A 201 11.04 -0.51 -10.91
N PRO A 202 10.05 -0.05 -10.12
CA PRO A 202 8.68 0.10 -10.59
C PRO A 202 8.60 1.06 -11.77
N THR A 203 7.71 0.78 -12.72
CA THR A 203 7.39 1.66 -13.85
C THR A 203 5.89 1.91 -13.90
N CYS A 204 5.50 3.12 -14.30
CA CYS A 204 4.10 3.42 -14.55
C CYS A 204 3.56 2.52 -15.66
N ALA A 205 2.28 2.13 -15.58
CA ALA A 205 1.69 1.14 -16.47
C ALA A 205 1.86 1.44 -17.97
N ASN A 206 1.91 2.73 -18.34
CA ASN A 206 2.02 3.19 -19.72
C ASN A 206 3.46 3.44 -20.21
N THR A 207 4.47 3.31 -19.34
CA THR A 207 5.87 3.67 -19.65
C THR A 207 6.85 2.51 -19.50
N GLY A 208 6.36 1.32 -19.12
CA GLY A 208 7.20 0.14 -18.91
C GLY A 208 7.42 -0.71 -20.17
N PRO A 209 8.59 -1.36 -20.31
CA PRO A 209 8.83 -2.30 -21.40
C PRO A 209 7.75 -3.39 -21.43
N VAL A 210 7.29 -3.76 -22.62
CA VAL A 210 6.48 -4.98 -22.80
C VAL A 210 7.44 -6.15 -22.64
N VAL A 211 7.51 -6.74 -21.44
CA VAL A 211 8.42 -7.86 -21.19
C VAL A 211 7.80 -9.12 -21.79
N THR A 212 8.16 -9.43 -23.03
CA THR A 212 7.91 -10.73 -23.67
C THR A 212 9.05 -11.68 -23.31
N GLY A 213 8.86 -12.46 -22.25
CA GLY A 213 9.75 -13.57 -21.88
C GLY A 213 11.10 -13.15 -21.26
N GLY A 214 11.52 -13.85 -20.20
CA GLY A 214 12.93 -13.87 -19.80
C GLY A 214 13.28 -13.86 -18.31
N GLN A 215 12.33 -13.81 -17.37
CA GLN A 215 12.68 -13.70 -15.94
C GLN A 215 12.12 -14.78 -15.01
N GLY A 216 11.45 -15.85 -15.46
CA GLY A 216 10.83 -16.78 -14.49
C GLY A 216 9.53 -16.25 -13.87
N MET A 217 9.36 -14.92 -13.86
CA MET A 217 8.48 -14.18 -12.97
C MET A 217 7.44 -13.39 -13.71
N LEU A 218 6.30 -13.21 -13.05
CA LEU A 218 5.23 -12.27 -13.39
C LEU A 218 5.80 -10.84 -13.44
N PRO A 219 6.04 -10.24 -14.62
CA PRO A 219 6.61 -8.90 -14.70
C PRO A 219 5.47 -7.88 -14.49
N ILE A 220 5.50 -7.19 -13.34
CA ILE A 220 4.44 -6.24 -12.96
C ILE A 220 4.84 -4.79 -13.21
N THR A 221 3.85 -3.96 -13.52
CA THR A 221 3.94 -2.49 -13.49
C THR A 221 3.26 -1.93 -12.24
N TYR A 222 3.48 -0.65 -11.96
CA TYR A 222 2.88 0.02 -10.82
C TYR A 222 1.34 -0.03 -10.90
N PRO A 223 0.65 -0.47 -9.82
CA PRO A 223 -0.80 -0.75 -9.86
C PRO A 223 -1.67 0.49 -9.59
N ALA A 224 -1.08 1.66 -9.36
CA ALA A 224 -1.79 2.93 -9.21
C ALA A 224 -1.41 3.86 -10.36
N ALA A 225 -2.38 4.63 -10.85
CA ALA A 225 -2.13 5.58 -11.92
C ALA A 225 -1.09 6.63 -11.51
N CYS A 226 -0.10 6.82 -12.37
CA CYS A 226 0.86 7.90 -12.24
C CYS A 226 0.26 9.22 -12.76
N ARG A 227 0.78 10.35 -12.26
CA ARG A 227 0.51 11.66 -12.84
C ARG A 227 1.08 11.73 -14.26
N GLY A 228 0.31 12.35 -15.16
CA GLY A 228 0.73 12.70 -16.52
C GLY A 228 1.54 13.99 -16.56
#